data_AF-A0A939K4D3-F1
#
_entry.id   AF-A0A939K4D3-F1
#
_cell.length_a   1.000
_cell.length_b   1.000
_cell.length_c   1.000
_cell.angle_alpha   90.00
_cell.angle_beta   90.00
_cell.angle_gamma   90.00
#
_symmetry.space_group_name_H-M   'P 1'
#
loop_
_entity.id
_entity.type
_entity.pdbx_description
1 polymer ?
#
loop_
_entity_poly.entity_id
_entity_poly.type
_entity_poly.pdbx_seq_one_letter_code
_entity_poly.pdbx_strand_id
1 'polypeptide(L)'
;MNQSGFFAICLATLLATCLFSPPVASQPVTKGAVLVSNVRVDLDTNRVKVLYDATGMTPHDSVYIQVESRERGLLHAVTVTGDVGTEVLSGRNKTIYWDYRLDGIHLDDAIRVTVLVKQPGQLVSKEQVTVGGGPTNALLSVLAPGVGTIFVQPNRKIGLRPLLTGAYVGLWIYGLARKSQSTDRYDLYTRQLNWADYTEANQLHHQYLVASWAAVALLLTDVTYTFLRGRKNEQLKRAARQRVGVRYSLPRSLLAVGGVGTTPTIGIRVSF
;
A
#
# COMPACT_ATOMS: atom_id res chain seq x y z
N MET A 1 -9.05 -53.82 -30.30
CA MET A 1 -8.52 -52.62 -30.99
C MET A 1 -9.37 -51.44 -30.57
N ASN A 2 -8.83 -50.47 -29.82
CA ASN A 2 -9.50 -49.21 -29.47
C ASN A 2 -8.47 -48.07 -29.47
N GLN A 3 -8.41 -47.32 -30.57
CA GLN A 3 -7.57 -46.13 -30.78
C GLN A 3 -8.39 -44.84 -30.60
N SER A 4 -8.94 -44.60 -29.41
CA SER A 4 -9.67 -43.34 -29.13
C SER A 4 -9.19 -42.63 -27.85
N GLY A 5 -8.10 -43.10 -27.23
CA GLY A 5 -7.60 -42.56 -25.96
C GLY A 5 -6.52 -41.48 -26.05
N PHE A 6 -5.92 -41.23 -27.22
CA PHE A 6 -4.69 -40.43 -27.31
C PHE A 6 -4.88 -38.95 -27.69
N PHE A 7 -6.07 -38.52 -28.12
CA PHE A 7 -6.26 -37.13 -28.57
C PHE A 7 -6.60 -36.13 -27.46
N ALA A 8 -7.03 -36.58 -26.27
CA ALA A 8 -7.45 -35.69 -25.18
C ALA A 8 -6.29 -35.16 -24.31
N ILE A 9 -5.11 -35.78 -24.37
CA ILE A 9 -3.97 -35.44 -23.49
C ILE A 9 -3.07 -34.34 -24.12
N CYS A 10 -3.10 -34.16 -25.44
CA CYS A 10 -2.30 -33.13 -26.12
C CYS A 10 -2.92 -31.72 -26.10
N LEU A 11 -4.23 -31.56 -25.85
CA LEU A 11 -4.86 -30.23 -25.80
C LEU A 11 -4.68 -29.53 -24.44
N ALA A 12 -4.44 -30.30 -23.37
CA ALA A 12 -4.21 -29.76 -22.02
C ALA A 12 -2.79 -29.22 -21.80
N THR A 13 -1.82 -29.63 -22.63
CA THR A 13 -0.41 -29.22 -22.51
C THR A 13 -0.09 -27.93 -23.26
N LEU A 14 -0.91 -27.52 -24.24
CA LEU A 14 -0.67 -26.31 -25.03
C LEU A 14 -1.25 -25.02 -24.41
N LEU A 15 -2.14 -25.15 -23.42
CA LEU A 15 -2.70 -24.02 -22.65
C LEU A 15 -1.87 -23.63 -21.41
N ALA A 16 -0.89 -24.46 -21.04
CA ALA A 16 -0.04 -24.24 -19.86
C ALA A 16 1.20 -23.38 -20.12
N THR A 17 1.60 -23.14 -21.37
CA THR A 17 2.87 -22.46 -21.70
C THR A 17 2.74 -20.96 -21.98
N CYS A 18 1.54 -20.43 -22.21
CA CYS A 18 1.36 -18.98 -22.46
C CYS A 18 1.27 -18.12 -21.19
N LEU A 19 1.29 -18.70 -19.98
CA LEU A 19 1.16 -17.96 -18.71
C LEU A 19 2.49 -17.62 -18.01
N PHE A 20 3.64 -17.97 -18.60
CA PHE A 20 4.97 -17.68 -18.06
C PHE A 20 5.79 -16.80 -19.01
N SER A 21 5.26 -15.63 -19.39
CA SER A 21 6.12 -14.54 -19.83
C SER A 21 6.59 -13.78 -18.59
N PRO A 22 7.88 -13.85 -18.21
CA PRO A 22 8.39 -13.00 -17.14
C PRO A 22 8.20 -11.54 -17.57
N PRO A 23 7.63 -10.67 -16.72
CA PRO A 23 7.50 -9.27 -17.05
C PRO A 23 8.89 -8.70 -17.31
N VAL A 24 9.08 -8.09 -18.49
CA VAL A 24 10.26 -7.28 -18.80
C VAL A 24 10.32 -6.19 -17.73
N ALA A 25 11.23 -6.36 -16.77
CA ALA A 25 11.43 -5.42 -15.69
C ALA A 25 12.03 -4.15 -16.29
N SER A 26 11.19 -3.17 -16.57
CA SER A 26 11.62 -1.79 -16.73
C SER A 26 12.38 -1.39 -15.46
N GLN A 27 13.69 -1.25 -15.55
CA GLN A 27 14.53 -0.83 -14.44
C GLN A 27 14.04 0.53 -13.94
N PRO A 28 13.74 0.68 -12.63
CA PRO A 28 13.35 1.97 -12.09
C PRO A 28 14.54 2.92 -12.21
N VAL A 29 14.34 4.04 -12.93
CA VAL A 29 15.23 5.20 -12.87
C VAL A 29 15.28 5.61 -11.41
N THR A 30 16.38 5.27 -10.74
CA THR A 30 16.56 5.50 -9.32
C THR A 30 16.77 7.00 -9.17
N LYS A 31 15.70 7.75 -8.85
CA LYS A 31 15.84 9.13 -8.36
C LYS A 31 16.84 9.09 -7.22
N GLY A 32 17.96 9.79 -7.37
CA GLY A 32 19.03 9.81 -6.39
C GLY A 32 18.44 10.13 -5.02
N ALA A 33 18.70 9.27 -4.03
CA ALA A 33 18.25 9.51 -2.67
C ALA A 33 18.82 10.84 -2.18
N VAL A 34 17.98 11.69 -1.58
CA VAL A 34 18.48 12.90 -0.92
C VAL A 34 19.40 12.46 0.21
N LEU A 35 20.64 12.95 0.17
CA LEU A 35 21.67 12.61 1.13
C LEU A 35 22.11 13.87 1.86
N VAL A 36 21.99 13.82 3.19
CA VAL A 36 22.61 14.77 4.12
C VAL A 36 23.88 14.14 4.66
N SER A 37 24.98 14.89 4.64
CA SER A 37 26.29 14.40 5.08
C SER A 37 27.12 15.53 5.71
N ASN A 38 28.27 15.18 6.28
CA ASN A 38 29.23 16.12 6.87
C ASN A 38 28.61 17.08 7.91
N VAL A 39 27.68 16.58 8.73
CA VAL A 39 27.06 17.38 9.79
C VAL A 39 28.08 17.71 10.87
N ARG A 40 28.33 18.99 11.08
CA ARG A 40 29.21 19.53 12.13
C ARG A 40 28.40 20.48 12.99
N VAL A 41 28.61 20.40 14.29
CA VAL A 41 27.91 21.23 15.27
C VAL A 41 28.94 22.02 16.03
N ASP A 42 28.69 23.32 16.13
CA ASP A 42 29.49 24.27 16.90
C ASP A 42 28.56 24.98 17.89
N LEU A 43 28.95 25.01 19.15
CA LEU A 43 28.16 25.58 20.23
C LEU A 43 28.81 26.87 20.70
N ASP A 44 28.10 27.98 20.50
CA ASP A 44 28.44 29.28 21.04
C ASP A 44 27.60 29.56 22.29
N THR A 45 27.99 30.57 23.06
CA THR A 45 27.34 31.07 24.28
C THR A 45 25.85 31.39 24.14
N ASN A 46 25.38 31.67 22.93
CA ASN A 46 24.00 32.07 22.67
C ASN A 46 23.27 31.24 21.60
N ARG A 47 24.01 30.48 20.78
CA ARG A 47 23.46 29.81 19.60
C ARG A 47 24.18 28.53 19.26
N VAL A 48 23.45 27.59 18.68
CA VAL A 48 24.01 26.40 18.04
C VAL A 48 24.15 26.67 16.55
N LYS A 49 25.35 26.47 16.01
CA LYS A 49 25.63 26.52 14.57
C LYS A 49 25.79 25.11 14.03
N VAL A 50 25.01 24.76 13.02
CA VAL A 50 25.04 23.45 12.37
C VAL A 50 25.45 23.65 10.91
N LEU A 51 26.57 23.03 10.53
CA LEU A 51 27.05 22.98 9.15
C LEU A 51 26.73 21.61 8.57
N TYR A 52 26.23 21.53 7.34
CA TYR A 52 25.95 20.28 6.67
C TYR A 52 26.09 20.39 5.15
N ASP A 53 26.23 19.25 4.48
CA ASP A 53 26.19 19.13 3.03
C ASP A 53 24.89 18.43 2.62
N ALA A 54 24.20 18.97 1.62
CA ALA A 54 22.97 18.42 1.09
C ALA A 54 23.08 18.18 -0.42
N THR A 55 22.75 16.98 -0.84
CA THR A 55 22.77 16.58 -2.26
C THR A 55 21.45 15.95 -2.67
N GLY A 56 21.05 16.18 -3.92
CA GLY A 56 19.82 15.65 -4.49
C GLY A 56 18.53 16.36 -4.04
N MET A 57 18.63 17.49 -3.34
CA MET A 57 17.48 18.28 -2.88
C MET A 57 16.74 18.92 -4.05
N THR A 58 15.42 18.83 -4.01
CA THR A 58 14.50 19.52 -4.91
C THR A 58 13.93 20.77 -4.23
N PRO A 59 13.48 21.80 -4.99
CA PRO A 59 12.89 23.02 -4.41
C PRO A 59 11.67 22.77 -3.51
N HIS A 60 11.07 21.59 -3.59
CA HIS A 60 9.93 21.21 -2.78
C HIS A 60 10.34 20.56 -1.45
N ASP A 61 11.56 20.05 -1.33
CA ASP A 61 12.03 19.42 -0.10
C ASP A 61 12.15 20.43 1.03
N SER A 62 11.96 19.95 2.26
CA SER A 62 12.05 20.76 3.47
C SER A 62 13.11 20.22 4.41
N VAL A 63 13.98 21.09 4.91
CA VAL A 63 15.02 20.73 5.89
C VAL A 63 14.56 21.10 7.29
N TYR A 64 14.78 20.20 8.24
CA TYR A 64 14.50 20.41 9.66
C TYR A 64 15.70 19.96 10.50
N ILE A 65 15.76 20.47 11.72
CA ILE A 65 16.70 19.99 12.74
C ILE A 65 15.94 19.31 13.86
N GLN A 66 16.53 18.23 14.37
CA GLN A 66 16.10 17.57 15.60
C GLN A 66 17.26 17.64 16.58
N VAL A 67 17.00 18.20 17.76
CA VAL A 67 18.02 18.37 18.80
C VAL A 67 17.66 17.50 19.99
N GLU A 68 18.62 16.72 20.46
CA GLU A 68 18.48 15.85 21.63
C GLU A 68 19.57 16.18 22.64
N SER A 69 19.15 16.50 23.87
CA SER A 69 20.01 16.65 25.04
C SER A 69 20.19 15.30 25.72
N ARG A 70 21.38 15.05 26.26
CA ARG A 70 21.66 13.78 26.96
C ARG A 70 20.81 13.61 28.21
N GLU A 71 20.51 14.71 28.90
CA GLU A 71 19.79 14.68 30.17
C GLU A 71 18.29 14.90 30.02
N ARG A 72 17.88 15.81 29.12
CA ARG A 72 16.48 16.23 28.94
C ARG A 72 15.79 15.53 27.77
N GLY A 73 16.53 14.80 26.95
CA GLY A 73 16.01 14.16 25.75
C GLY A 73 15.69 15.19 24.66
N LEU A 74 14.59 14.98 23.94
CA LEU A 74 14.23 15.77 22.77
C LEU A 74 13.94 17.24 23.11
N LEU A 75 14.71 18.16 22.53
CA LEU A 75 14.53 19.59 22.67
C LEU A 75 13.74 20.16 21.47
N HIS A 76 12.83 21.10 21.76
CA HIS A 76 12.04 21.77 20.73
C HIS A 76 12.74 23.06 20.28
N ALA A 77 13.36 23.01 19.09
CA ALA A 77 14.03 24.17 18.50
C ALA A 77 13.02 25.03 17.72
N VAL A 78 12.68 26.21 18.25
CA VAL A 78 11.69 27.13 17.66
C VAL A 78 12.39 28.23 16.87
N THR A 79 13.37 28.90 17.49
CA THR A 79 14.06 30.04 16.87
C THR A 79 15.21 29.57 15.99
N VAL A 80 14.87 29.04 14.82
CA VAL A 80 15.83 28.48 13.85
C VAL A 80 15.90 29.33 12.58
N THR A 81 17.11 29.66 12.13
CA THR A 81 17.37 30.49 10.94
C THR A 81 18.46 29.89 10.05
N GLY A 82 18.60 30.40 8.83
CA GLY A 82 19.60 29.95 7.84
C GLY A 82 19.03 29.02 6.78
N ASP A 83 19.81 28.04 6.33
CA ASP A 83 19.43 27.02 5.34
C ASP A 83 18.50 25.95 5.99
N VAL A 84 17.30 26.36 6.42
CA VAL A 84 16.28 25.53 7.07
C VAL A 84 14.90 25.83 6.46
N GLY A 85 13.98 24.88 6.54
CA GLY A 85 12.62 25.03 6.02
C GLY A 85 12.49 24.63 4.56
N THR A 86 11.56 25.24 3.84
CA THR A 86 11.30 24.97 2.42
C THR A 86 12.33 25.65 1.51
N GLU A 87 12.42 25.18 0.26
CA GLU A 87 13.24 25.82 -0.79
C GLU A 87 14.76 25.78 -0.56
N VAL A 88 15.23 24.90 0.32
CA VAL A 88 16.66 24.69 0.51
C VAL A 88 17.24 23.96 -0.69
N LEU A 89 18.11 24.65 -1.43
CA LEU A 89 18.80 24.09 -2.58
C LEU A 89 19.94 23.15 -2.17
N SER A 90 20.25 22.19 -3.04
CA SER A 90 21.46 21.37 -2.89
C SER A 90 22.72 22.23 -2.82
N GLY A 91 23.67 21.86 -1.98
CA GLY A 91 24.92 22.60 -1.81
C GLY A 91 25.76 22.09 -0.64
N ARG A 92 27.00 22.57 -0.57
CA ARG A 92 27.93 22.29 0.53
C ARG A 92 27.93 23.43 1.54
N ASN A 93 28.33 23.15 2.78
CA ASN A 93 28.47 24.12 3.87
C ASN A 93 27.18 24.91 4.15
N LYS A 94 26.03 24.24 4.02
CA LYS A 94 24.73 24.79 4.41
C LYS A 94 24.73 25.01 5.91
N THR A 95 24.20 26.15 6.34
CA THR A 95 24.32 26.60 7.73
C THR A 95 22.96 26.85 8.35
N ILE A 96 22.72 26.22 9.49
CA ILE A 96 21.54 26.46 10.33
C ILE A 96 22.01 27.05 11.65
N TYR A 97 21.32 28.09 12.10
CA TYR A 97 21.52 28.69 13.41
C TYR A 97 20.28 28.43 14.26
N TRP A 98 20.48 28.00 15.50
CA TRP A 98 19.42 27.84 16.47
C TRP A 98 19.75 28.67 17.72
N ASP A 99 18.90 29.66 18.00
CA ASP A 99 19.05 30.58 19.13
C ASP A 99 18.30 30.03 20.36
N TYR A 100 18.89 29.03 21.00
CA TYR A 100 18.28 28.31 22.14
C TYR A 100 17.93 29.21 23.34
N ARG A 101 18.63 30.34 23.51
CA ARG A 101 18.33 31.31 24.57
C ARG A 101 17.01 32.04 24.33
N LEU A 102 16.67 32.33 23.07
CA LEU A 102 15.39 32.94 22.72
C LEU A 102 14.23 31.96 22.94
N ASP A 103 14.51 30.66 22.87
CA ASP A 103 13.58 29.59 23.22
C ASP A 103 13.46 29.36 24.75
N GLY A 104 14.18 30.13 25.58
CA GLY A 104 14.18 30.00 27.03
C GLY A 104 14.92 28.75 27.56
N ILE A 105 15.73 28.12 26.71
CA ILE A 105 16.48 26.91 27.06
C ILE A 105 17.87 27.30 27.57
N HIS A 106 18.32 26.64 28.62
CA HIS A 106 19.70 26.75 29.12
C HIS A 106 20.44 25.47 28.73
N LEU A 107 21.53 25.55 27.97
CA LEU A 107 22.33 24.38 27.57
C LEU A 107 23.55 24.24 28.48
N ASP A 108 23.44 23.35 29.46
CA ASP A 108 24.55 22.99 30.37
C ASP A 108 25.06 21.56 30.11
N ASP A 109 24.56 20.92 29.05
CA ASP A 109 24.78 19.51 28.75
C ASP A 109 25.12 19.25 27.27
N ALA A 110 25.66 18.06 27.00
CA ALA A 110 26.02 17.66 25.64
C ALA A 110 24.77 17.40 24.80
N ILE A 111 24.74 17.97 23.60
CA ILE A 111 23.64 17.80 22.64
C ILE A 111 24.06 16.99 21.41
N ARG A 112 23.07 16.31 20.83
CA ARG A 112 23.13 15.66 19.52
C ARG A 112 22.16 16.38 18.59
N VAL A 113 22.66 16.88 17.46
CA VAL A 113 21.82 17.49 16.42
C VAL A 113 21.76 16.57 15.21
N THR A 114 20.54 16.29 14.75
CA THR A 114 20.27 15.52 13.54
C THR A 114 19.57 16.41 12.52
N VAL A 115 20.12 16.51 11.32
CA VAL A 115 19.49 17.23 10.20
C VAL A 115 18.62 16.24 9.43
N LEU A 116 17.35 16.59 9.26
CA LEU A 116 16.33 15.76 8.62
C LEU A 116 15.83 16.45 7.36
N VAL A 117 15.57 15.68 6.31
CA VAL A 117 14.91 16.17 5.09
C VAL A 117 13.56 15.50 4.94
N LYS A 118 12.54 16.31 4.71
CA LYS A 118 11.19 15.89 4.38
C LYS A 118 10.91 16.22 2.92
N GLN A 119 10.76 15.20 2.09
CA GLN A 119 10.37 15.40 0.70
C GLN A 119 8.83 15.41 0.59
N PRO A 120 8.20 16.42 -0.02
CA PRO A 120 6.76 16.39 -0.28
C PRO A 120 6.47 15.35 -1.35
N GLY A 121 5.79 14.28 -0.93
CA GLY A 121 5.53 13.11 -1.77
C GLY A 121 6.24 11.86 -1.26
N GLN A 122 7.31 12.01 -0.48
CA GLN A 122 7.85 10.95 0.37
C GLN A 122 7.13 11.01 1.72
N LEU A 123 5.80 10.87 1.68
CA LEU A 123 5.06 10.36 2.83
C LEU A 123 5.63 8.98 3.11
N VAL A 124 6.56 8.91 4.06
CA VAL A 124 6.83 7.76 4.92
C VAL A 124 6.64 6.43 4.19
N SER A 125 7.70 5.92 3.56
CA SER A 125 7.77 4.51 3.13
C SER A 125 7.69 3.51 4.30
N LYS A 126 7.30 3.95 5.50
CA LYS A 126 7.02 3.13 6.69
C LYS A 126 5.54 3.03 7.04
N GLU A 127 4.67 3.75 6.35
CA GLU A 127 3.23 3.57 6.43
C GLU A 127 2.65 3.87 5.05
N GLN A 128 3.06 3.08 4.06
CA GLN A 128 2.15 2.77 2.96
C GLN A 128 0.87 2.30 3.65
N VAL A 129 -0.15 3.15 3.69
CA VAL A 129 -1.53 2.69 3.79
C VAL A 129 -1.64 1.72 2.63
N THR A 130 -1.41 0.43 2.91
CA THR A 130 -1.48 -0.65 1.93
C THR A 130 -2.96 -0.82 1.65
N VAL A 131 -3.54 0.15 0.95
CA VAL A 131 -4.92 0.06 0.50
C VAL A 131 -4.95 -1.16 -0.39
N GLY A 132 -5.59 -2.22 0.08
CA GLY A 132 -5.54 -3.54 -0.53
C GLY A 132 -5.99 -3.51 -1.99
N GLY A 133 -5.85 -4.63 -2.67
CA GLY A 133 -6.24 -4.76 -4.07
C GLY A 133 -7.71 -4.44 -4.34
N GLY A 134 -8.01 -4.22 -5.61
CA GLY A 134 -9.31 -3.79 -6.09
C GLY A 134 -10.37 -4.90 -6.13
N PRO A 135 -11.58 -4.58 -6.60
CA PRO A 135 -12.70 -5.53 -6.67
C PRO A 135 -12.46 -6.71 -7.64
N THR A 136 -11.51 -6.57 -8.58
CA THR A 136 -11.10 -7.66 -9.49
C THR A 136 -10.56 -8.89 -8.75
N ASN A 137 -10.07 -8.73 -7.52
CA ASN A 137 -9.65 -9.84 -6.67
C ASN A 137 -10.81 -10.71 -6.19
N ALA A 138 -12.06 -10.28 -6.34
CA ALA A 138 -13.22 -11.14 -6.10
C ALA A 138 -13.25 -12.36 -7.05
N LEU A 139 -12.66 -12.24 -8.25
CA LEU A 139 -12.51 -13.37 -9.17
C LEU A 139 -11.64 -14.48 -8.58
N LEU A 140 -10.65 -14.12 -7.74
CA LEU A 140 -9.84 -15.11 -7.03
C LEU A 140 -10.63 -15.84 -5.94
N SER A 141 -11.62 -15.18 -5.33
CA SER A 141 -12.56 -15.81 -4.39
C SER A 141 -13.55 -16.76 -5.07
N VAL A 142 -13.82 -16.60 -6.37
CA VAL A 142 -14.65 -17.54 -7.15
C VAL A 142 -13.93 -18.87 -7.35
N LEU A 143 -12.61 -18.83 -7.56
CA LEU A 143 -11.79 -20.03 -7.72
C LEU A 143 -11.63 -20.80 -6.41
N ALA A 144 -11.42 -20.07 -5.30
CA ALA A 144 -11.32 -20.65 -3.98
C ALA A 144 -11.77 -19.64 -2.91
N PRO A 145 -12.81 -19.96 -2.12
CA PRO A 145 -13.26 -19.11 -1.03
C PRO A 145 -12.12 -18.80 -0.06
N GLY A 146 -11.93 -17.52 0.25
CA GLY A 146 -10.89 -17.01 1.15
C GLY A 146 -9.62 -16.48 0.47
N VAL A 147 -9.37 -16.83 -0.81
CA VAL A 147 -8.14 -16.39 -1.53
C VAL A 147 -8.22 -14.92 -1.93
N GLY A 148 -9.34 -14.47 -2.52
CA GLY A 148 -9.52 -13.08 -2.93
C GLY A 148 -9.44 -12.10 -1.76
N THR A 149 -9.94 -12.50 -0.60
CA THR A 149 -9.90 -11.71 0.65
C THR A 149 -8.48 -11.40 1.13
N ILE A 150 -7.47 -12.23 0.82
CA ILE A 150 -6.06 -11.98 1.18
C ILE A 150 -5.52 -10.76 0.42
N PHE A 151 -5.87 -10.65 -0.86
CA PHE A 151 -5.37 -9.59 -1.74
C PHE A 151 -6.08 -8.25 -1.52
N VAL A 152 -7.26 -8.24 -0.91
CA VAL A 152 -8.04 -7.02 -0.64
C VAL A 152 -7.70 -6.39 0.73
N GLN A 153 -6.89 -7.02 1.58
CA GLN A 153 -6.60 -6.47 2.91
C GLN A 153 -5.23 -5.78 3.03
N PRO A 154 -5.17 -4.62 3.72
CA PRO A 154 -3.91 -4.08 4.22
C PRO A 154 -3.24 -5.07 5.16
N ASN A 155 -1.93 -5.25 5.05
CA ASN A 155 -1.11 -6.12 5.92
C ASN A 155 -1.37 -7.64 5.90
N ARG A 156 -2.06 -8.19 4.89
CA ARG A 156 -2.17 -9.66 4.60
C ARG A 156 -2.29 -10.57 5.84
N LYS A 157 -3.02 -10.18 6.89
CA LYS A 157 -3.17 -10.99 8.10
C LYS A 157 -3.98 -12.25 7.78
N ILE A 158 -3.33 -13.41 7.93
CA ILE A 158 -3.90 -14.75 7.74
C ILE A 158 -4.64 -15.12 9.03
N GLY A 159 -5.86 -14.60 9.21
CA GLY A 159 -6.72 -14.98 10.35
C GLY A 159 -7.38 -16.35 10.15
N LEU A 160 -8.63 -16.52 10.60
CA LEU A 160 -9.45 -17.74 10.44
C LEU A 160 -9.81 -18.11 8.97
N ARG A 161 -9.11 -17.57 7.97
CA ARG A 161 -9.44 -17.77 6.54
C ARG A 161 -9.11 -19.15 6.00
N PRO A 162 -7.98 -19.79 6.38
CA PRO A 162 -7.74 -21.17 6.00
C PRO A 162 -8.84 -22.12 6.51
N LEU A 163 -9.47 -21.78 7.64
CA LEU A 163 -10.61 -22.53 8.17
C LEU A 163 -11.82 -22.45 7.24
N LEU A 164 -12.13 -21.27 6.68
CA LEU A 164 -13.23 -21.12 5.72
C LEU A 164 -12.99 -21.92 4.44
N THR A 165 -11.76 -21.87 3.90
CA THR A 165 -11.39 -22.67 2.73
C THR A 165 -11.47 -24.15 3.03
N GLY A 166 -10.96 -24.58 4.20
CA GLY A 166 -11.05 -25.97 4.65
C GLY A 166 -12.49 -26.44 4.85
N ALA A 167 -13.35 -25.60 5.42
CA ALA A 167 -14.77 -25.90 5.60
C ALA A 167 -15.50 -26.03 4.26
N TYR A 168 -15.22 -25.14 3.30
CA TYR A 168 -15.79 -25.22 1.95
C TYR A 168 -15.40 -26.52 1.24
N VAL A 169 -14.10 -26.85 1.21
CA VAL A 169 -13.59 -28.08 0.59
C VAL A 169 -14.15 -29.31 1.30
N GLY A 170 -14.20 -29.30 2.64
CA GLY A 170 -14.78 -30.38 3.44
C GLY A 170 -16.25 -30.62 3.15
N LEU A 171 -17.07 -29.55 3.05
CA LEU A 171 -18.48 -29.65 2.68
C LEU A 171 -18.67 -30.21 1.27
N TRP A 172 -17.82 -29.81 0.33
CA TRP A 172 -17.86 -30.33 -1.04
C TRP A 172 -17.55 -31.82 -1.11
N ILE A 173 -16.46 -32.26 -0.47
CA ILE A 173 -16.07 -33.67 -0.41
C ILE A 173 -17.16 -34.48 0.29
N TYR A 174 -17.67 -33.98 1.43
CA TYR A 174 -18.76 -34.61 2.17
C TYR A 174 -20.02 -34.77 1.31
N GLY A 175 -20.44 -33.71 0.62
CA GLY A 175 -21.59 -33.75 -0.28
C GLY A 175 -21.42 -34.79 -1.38
N LEU A 176 -20.28 -34.80 -2.07
CA LEU A 176 -20.00 -35.78 -3.12
C LEU A 176 -20.00 -37.23 -2.60
N ALA A 177 -19.43 -37.47 -1.42
CA ALA A 177 -19.46 -38.79 -0.80
C ALA A 177 -20.91 -39.24 -0.48
N ARG A 178 -21.74 -38.35 0.06
CA ARG A 178 -23.16 -38.64 0.33
C ARG A 178 -23.97 -38.87 -0.93
N LYS A 179 -23.68 -38.14 -2.01
CA LYS A 179 -24.31 -38.36 -3.32
C LYS A 179 -24.00 -39.76 -3.87
N SER A 180 -22.74 -40.19 -3.77
CA SER A 180 -22.35 -41.55 -4.17
C SER A 180 -23.14 -42.60 -3.39
N GLN A 181 -23.12 -42.51 -2.05
CA GLN A 181 -23.84 -43.45 -1.18
C GLN A 181 -25.35 -43.46 -1.44
N SER A 182 -25.96 -42.29 -1.68
CA SER A 182 -27.37 -42.16 -2.03
C SER A 182 -27.70 -42.92 -3.32
N THR A 183 -26.81 -42.85 -4.32
CA THR A 183 -26.97 -43.56 -5.59
C THR A 183 -26.85 -45.07 -5.38
N ASP A 184 -25.84 -45.52 -4.63
CA ASP A 184 -25.63 -46.94 -4.32
C ASP A 184 -26.85 -47.55 -3.59
N ARG A 185 -27.41 -46.83 -2.62
CA ARG A 185 -28.61 -47.27 -1.88
C ARG A 185 -29.87 -47.27 -2.75
N TYR A 186 -30.00 -46.27 -3.63
CA TYR A 186 -31.11 -46.24 -4.57
C TYR A 186 -31.05 -47.40 -5.58
N ASP A 187 -29.85 -47.73 -6.06
CA ASP A 187 -29.63 -48.88 -6.93
C ASP A 187 -30.01 -50.19 -6.24
N LEU A 188 -29.67 -50.36 -4.95
CA LEU A 188 -30.13 -51.50 -4.16
C LEU A 188 -31.66 -51.55 -4.04
N TYR A 189 -32.31 -50.42 -3.79
CA TYR A 189 -33.77 -50.32 -3.80
C TYR A 189 -34.36 -50.77 -5.14
N THR A 190 -33.81 -50.34 -6.28
CA THR A 190 -34.34 -50.74 -7.59
C THR A 190 -34.24 -52.24 -7.85
N ARG A 191 -33.26 -52.93 -7.23
CA ARG A 191 -33.06 -54.38 -7.37
C ARG A 191 -33.91 -55.19 -6.40
N GLN A 192 -34.05 -54.72 -5.15
CA GLN A 192 -34.68 -55.49 -4.06
C GLN A 192 -36.10 -55.02 -3.73
N LEU A 193 -36.51 -53.84 -4.22
CA LEU A 193 -37.78 -53.17 -3.94
C LEU A 193 -38.05 -52.99 -2.43
N ASN A 194 -36.98 -52.84 -1.64
CA ASN A 194 -37.04 -52.66 -0.21
C ASN A 194 -37.18 -51.18 0.18
N TRP A 195 -38.28 -50.82 0.84
CA TRP A 195 -38.56 -49.45 1.26
C TRP A 195 -37.53 -48.85 2.21
N ALA A 196 -36.86 -49.66 3.04
CA ALA A 196 -35.84 -49.17 3.95
C ALA A 196 -34.66 -48.53 3.17
N ASP A 197 -34.21 -49.18 2.09
CA ASP A 197 -33.12 -48.67 1.25
C ASP A 197 -33.51 -47.38 0.52
N TYR A 198 -34.78 -47.24 0.11
CA TYR A 198 -35.29 -46.00 -0.46
C TYR A 198 -35.26 -44.85 0.56
N THR A 199 -35.69 -45.10 1.80
CA THR A 199 -35.67 -44.07 2.85
C THR A 199 -34.25 -43.62 3.20
N GLU A 200 -33.30 -44.56 3.25
CA GLU A 200 -31.88 -44.26 3.48
C GLU A 200 -31.28 -43.47 2.30
N ALA A 201 -31.56 -43.89 1.06
CA ALA A 201 -31.14 -43.19 -0.15
C ALA A 201 -31.63 -41.73 -0.16
N ASN A 202 -32.89 -41.50 0.21
CA ASN A 202 -33.49 -40.16 0.28
C ASN A 202 -32.88 -39.31 1.39
N GLN A 203 -32.59 -39.89 2.56
CA GLN A 203 -31.91 -39.20 3.65
C GLN A 203 -30.49 -38.76 3.25
N LEU A 204 -29.73 -39.66 2.60
CA LEU A 204 -28.39 -39.35 2.08
C LEU A 204 -28.44 -38.27 0.99
N HIS A 205 -29.46 -38.30 0.13
CA HIS A 205 -29.68 -37.27 -0.88
C HIS A 205 -29.94 -35.89 -0.25
N HIS A 206 -30.76 -35.85 0.79
CA HIS A 206 -31.04 -34.61 1.52
C HIS A 206 -29.76 -34.05 2.17
N GLN A 207 -28.93 -34.90 2.78
CA GLN A 207 -27.64 -34.49 3.34
C GLN A 207 -26.69 -33.92 2.28
N TYR A 208 -26.64 -34.54 1.08
CA TYR A 208 -25.90 -34.01 -0.06
C TYR A 208 -26.39 -32.61 -0.46
N LEU A 209 -27.71 -32.42 -0.57
CA LEU A 209 -28.29 -31.12 -0.94
C LEU A 209 -27.94 -30.04 0.10
N VAL A 210 -28.13 -30.33 1.39
CA VAL A 210 -27.80 -29.40 2.47
C VAL A 210 -26.32 -29.02 2.44
N ALA A 211 -25.42 -30.00 2.30
CA ALA A 211 -23.98 -29.75 2.23
C ALA A 211 -23.58 -28.89 1.01
N SER A 212 -24.18 -29.17 -0.15
CA SER A 212 -23.92 -28.43 -1.39
C SER A 212 -24.40 -26.98 -1.30
N TRP A 213 -25.61 -26.77 -0.78
CA TRP A 213 -26.15 -25.43 -0.56
C TRP A 213 -25.34 -24.63 0.47
N ALA A 214 -24.88 -25.29 1.54
CA ALA A 214 -23.99 -24.66 2.52
C ALA A 214 -22.66 -24.22 1.89
N ALA A 215 -22.06 -25.06 1.04
CA ALA A 215 -20.83 -24.72 0.32
C ALA A 215 -21.04 -23.53 -0.65
N VAL A 216 -22.14 -23.51 -1.39
CA VAL A 216 -22.50 -22.39 -2.29
C VAL A 216 -22.72 -21.10 -1.50
N ALA A 217 -23.44 -21.16 -0.38
CA ALA A 217 -23.68 -20.00 0.48
C ALA A 217 -22.37 -19.40 1.03
N LEU A 218 -21.43 -20.24 1.47
CA LEU A 218 -20.11 -19.79 1.92
C LEU A 218 -19.33 -19.08 0.80
N LEU A 219 -19.34 -19.65 -0.41
CA LEU A 219 -18.67 -19.06 -1.57
C LEU A 219 -19.26 -17.70 -1.93
N LEU A 220 -20.60 -17.60 -2.03
CA LEU A 220 -21.28 -16.34 -2.34
C LEU A 220 -21.00 -15.27 -1.28
N THR A 221 -20.97 -15.66 0.00
CA THR A 221 -20.67 -14.75 1.10
C THR A 221 -19.25 -14.20 0.98
N ASP A 222 -18.24 -15.04 0.71
CA ASP A 222 -16.85 -14.61 0.57
C ASP A 222 -16.63 -13.72 -0.66
N VAL A 223 -17.22 -14.09 -1.81
CA VAL A 223 -17.14 -13.29 -3.05
C VAL A 223 -17.77 -11.91 -2.85
N THR A 224 -18.96 -11.85 -2.24
CA THR A 224 -19.68 -10.60 -1.99
C THR A 224 -18.88 -9.70 -1.04
N TYR A 225 -18.34 -10.28 0.04
CA TYR A 225 -17.50 -9.55 0.99
C TYR A 225 -16.25 -8.97 0.32
N THR A 226 -15.55 -9.79 -0.47
CA THR A 226 -14.33 -9.39 -1.19
C THR A 226 -14.60 -8.26 -2.17
N PHE A 227 -15.71 -8.35 -2.91
CA PHE A 227 -16.14 -7.32 -3.85
C PHE A 227 -16.44 -5.99 -3.16
N LEU A 228 -17.28 -6.00 -2.12
CA LEU A 228 -17.64 -4.79 -1.35
C LEU A 228 -16.41 -4.12 -0.75
N ARG A 229 -15.48 -4.92 -0.21
CA ARG A 229 -14.26 -4.40 0.38
C ARG A 229 -13.28 -3.88 -0.68
N GLY A 230 -13.18 -4.53 -1.83
CA GLY A 230 -12.40 -4.05 -2.98
C GLY A 230 -12.90 -2.71 -3.51
N ARG A 231 -14.22 -2.50 -3.58
CA ARG A 231 -14.82 -1.22 -3.98
C ARG A 231 -14.49 -0.10 -3.00
N LYS A 232 -14.54 -0.36 -1.68
CA LYS A 232 -14.14 0.62 -0.65
C LYS A 232 -12.66 1.00 -0.77
N ASN A 233 -11.77 0.04 -1.00
CA ASN A 233 -10.35 0.29 -1.22
C ASN A 233 -10.11 1.18 -2.45
N GLU A 234 -10.85 0.97 -3.54
CA GLU A 234 -10.71 1.80 -4.73
C GLU A 234 -11.16 3.24 -4.49
N GLN A 235 -12.24 3.45 -3.75
CA GLN A 235 -12.68 4.79 -3.34
C GLN A 235 -11.61 5.51 -2.51
N LEU A 236 -10.99 4.81 -1.55
CA LEU A 236 -9.89 5.36 -0.75
C LEU A 236 -8.67 5.72 -1.63
N LYS A 237 -8.32 4.89 -2.61
CA LYS A 237 -7.25 5.18 -3.58
C LYS A 237 -7.57 6.42 -4.42
N ARG A 238 -8.82 6.57 -4.88
CA ARG A 238 -9.26 7.75 -5.66
C ARG A 238 -9.21 9.02 -4.81
N ALA A 239 -9.70 8.97 -3.58
CA ALA A 239 -9.66 10.11 -2.64
C ALA A 239 -8.21 10.51 -2.30
N ALA A 240 -7.32 9.54 -2.08
CA ALA A 240 -5.91 9.81 -1.83
C ALA A 240 -5.21 10.44 -3.04
N ARG A 241 -5.50 9.98 -4.27
CA ARG A 241 -4.95 10.55 -5.51
C ARG A 241 -5.45 11.98 -5.77
N GLN A 242 -6.71 12.27 -5.48
CA GLN A 242 -7.28 13.61 -5.67
C GLN A 242 -6.66 14.65 -4.73
N ARG A 243 -6.21 14.26 -3.53
CA ARG A 243 -5.47 15.15 -2.61
C ARG A 243 -4.06 15.51 -3.10
N VAL A 244 -3.49 14.78 -4.06
CA VAL A 244 -2.15 15.03 -4.61
C VAL A 244 -2.21 15.90 -5.89
N GLY A 245 -3.39 16.22 -6.40
CA GLY A 245 -3.58 17.08 -7.56
C GLY A 245 -3.90 18.54 -7.21
N VAL A 246 -2.98 19.26 -6.57
CA VAL A 246 -3.09 20.74 -6.50
C VAL A 246 -2.59 21.30 -7.84
N ARG A 247 -3.48 22.02 -8.52
CA ARG A 247 -3.19 22.75 -9.77
C ARG A 247 -2.06 23.75 -9.53
N TYR A 248 -0.96 23.63 -10.28
CA TYR A 248 -0.10 24.79 -10.54
C TYR A 248 -0.84 25.71 -11.51
N SER A 249 -1.50 26.74 -11.00
CA SER A 249 -1.70 27.97 -11.79
C SER A 249 -0.37 28.70 -11.77
N LEU A 250 0.38 28.61 -12.87
CA LEU A 250 1.55 29.47 -13.09
C LEU A 250 1.10 30.93 -12.98
N PRO A 251 1.75 31.80 -12.18
CA PRO A 251 1.56 33.23 -12.33
C PRO A 251 2.06 33.61 -13.72
N ARG A 252 1.16 34.19 -14.52
CA ARG A 252 1.45 34.74 -15.84
C ARG A 252 2.24 36.04 -15.68
N SER A 253 3.49 35.92 -15.25
CA SER A 253 4.45 37.03 -15.20
C SER A 253 5.86 36.48 -15.36
N LEU A 254 6.17 35.92 -16.53
CA LEU A 254 7.55 35.74 -17.02
C LEU A 254 7.52 35.41 -18.51
N LEU A 255 7.03 36.36 -19.29
CA LEU A 255 7.43 36.53 -20.69
C LEU A 255 7.73 38.02 -20.88
N ALA A 256 8.98 38.40 -20.61
CA ALA A 256 9.58 39.59 -21.18
C ALA A 256 11.09 39.41 -21.16
N VAL A 257 11.59 38.84 -22.25
CA VAL A 257 13.00 38.85 -22.64
C VAL A 257 13.36 40.28 -23.06
N GLY A 258 14.42 40.81 -22.46
CA GLY A 258 15.45 41.63 -23.09
C GLY A 258 15.03 42.93 -23.78
N GLY A 259 15.13 44.04 -23.04
CA GLY A 259 15.15 45.39 -23.59
C GLY A 259 16.05 46.29 -22.76
N VAL A 260 17.18 46.66 -23.35
CA VAL A 260 18.25 47.56 -22.89
C VAL A 260 17.73 48.89 -22.31
N GLY A 261 18.34 49.37 -21.21
CA GLY A 261 18.51 50.81 -20.96
C GLY A 261 17.85 51.41 -19.70
N THR A 262 18.72 51.92 -18.83
CA THR A 262 18.58 53.11 -17.95
C THR A 262 17.51 53.16 -16.85
N THR A 263 18.01 53.11 -15.60
CA THR A 263 17.49 53.68 -14.33
C THR A 263 16.14 53.16 -13.78
N PRO A 264 16.12 52.42 -12.65
CA PRO A 264 14.87 52.17 -11.93
C PRO A 264 14.44 53.43 -11.17
N THR A 265 13.41 54.11 -11.65
CA THR A 265 12.67 55.10 -10.84
C THR A 265 11.70 54.34 -9.93
N ILE A 266 11.91 54.47 -8.61
CA ILE A 266 11.03 53.91 -7.58
C ILE A 266 9.84 54.85 -7.42
N GLY A 267 8.65 54.42 -7.85
CA GLY A 267 7.39 55.10 -7.58
C GLY A 267 6.68 54.48 -6.38
N ILE A 268 6.55 55.22 -5.28
CA ILE A 268 5.69 54.86 -4.15
C ILE A 268 4.31 55.46 -4.41
N ARG A 269 3.27 54.61 -4.48
CA ARG A 269 1.88 55.06 -4.54
C ARG A 269 1.25 54.86 -3.16
N VAL A 270 0.96 55.96 -2.47
CA VAL A 270 0.12 55.96 -1.28
C VAL A 270 -1.31 56.21 -1.73
N SER A 271 -2.23 55.30 -1.39
CA SER A 271 -3.67 55.50 -1.53
C SER A 271 -4.26 55.91 -0.19
N PHE A 272 -5.04 56.98 -0.19
CA PHE A 272 -5.89 57.41 0.92
C PHE A 272 -7.08 56.46 1.09
#